data_AF-A0A836JI43-F1
#
_entry.id   AF-A0A836JI43-F1
#
_cell.length_a   1.000
_cell.length_b   1.000
_cell.length_c   1.000
_cell.angle_alpha   90.00
_cell.angle_beta   90.00
_cell.angle_gamma   90.00
#
_symmetry.space_group_name_H-M   'P 1'
#
loop_
_entity.id
_entity.type
_entity.pdbx_description
1 polymer ?
#
loop_
_entity_poly.entity_id
_entity_poly.type
_entity_poly.pdbx_seq_one_letter_code
_entity_poly.pdbx_strand_id
1 'polypeptide(L)'
;QSNFLLVLKMSIFVPYKVYLRGILLHYFIQKKSAAETHRILVQTYGDNALSDTTCRDWFRRFKNNDFELEDKERSGAPKKFQDKELEQLLDEDPSQTLSELGKILQVDESTVSKRLKGLGMIQKQGHWVPYELELLLQRQKRKGFLHRIVTGDEKWIHYPWLEASSLYLVGSAGCNLL
;
A
#
# COMPACT_ATOMS: atom_id res chain seq x y z
N GLN A 1 -32.48 -23.16 39.28
CA GLN A 1 -32.44 -22.63 37.90
C GLN A 1 -31.29 -21.64 37.62
N SER A 2 -30.60 -21.10 38.64
CA SER A 2 -29.50 -20.12 38.44
C SER A 2 -28.20 -20.69 37.81
N ASN A 3 -27.82 -21.95 38.14
CA ASN A 3 -26.57 -22.53 37.62
C ASN A 3 -26.61 -22.94 36.13
N PHE A 4 -27.79 -23.18 35.55
CA PHE A 4 -27.89 -23.68 34.18
C PHE A 4 -27.65 -22.57 33.13
N LEU A 5 -28.01 -21.33 33.47
CA LEU A 5 -27.83 -20.17 32.59
C LEU A 5 -26.37 -19.67 32.53
N LEU A 6 -25.58 -19.88 33.58
CA LEU A 6 -24.14 -19.56 33.58
C LEU A 6 -23.34 -20.57 32.73
N VAL A 7 -23.72 -21.85 32.77
CA VAL A 7 -23.06 -22.91 31.97
C VAL A 7 -23.24 -22.69 30.47
N LEU A 8 -24.41 -22.20 30.03
CA LEU A 8 -24.70 -21.97 28.60
C LEU A 8 -24.10 -20.67 28.04
N LYS A 9 -23.78 -19.67 28.88
CA LYS A 9 -23.18 -18.40 28.41
C LYS A 9 -21.67 -18.48 28.18
N MET A 10 -20.99 -19.50 28.71
CA MET A 10 -19.55 -19.73 28.46
C MET A 10 -19.27 -20.46 27.14
N SER A 11 -20.29 -21.04 26.49
CA SER A 11 -20.13 -21.93 25.33
C SER A 11 -19.77 -21.23 24.01
N ILE A 12 -19.62 -19.90 23.99
CA ILE A 12 -19.34 -19.12 22.76
C ILE A 12 -18.02 -18.33 22.88
N PHE A 13 -17.30 -18.41 24.00
CA PHE A 13 -16.04 -17.69 24.12
C PHE A 13 -14.93 -18.45 23.37
N VAL A 14 -14.59 -17.98 22.17
CA VAL A 14 -13.42 -18.45 21.42
C VAL A 14 -12.21 -17.60 21.84
N PRO A 15 -11.28 -18.15 22.63
CA PRO A 15 -10.14 -17.40 23.11
C PRO A 15 -9.16 -17.08 21.97
N TYR A 16 -8.74 -15.81 21.87
CA TYR A 16 -7.69 -15.40 20.94
C TYR A 16 -6.33 -16.00 21.35
N LYS A 17 -5.44 -16.21 20.38
CA LYS A 17 -4.12 -16.83 20.61
C LYS A 17 -3.30 -16.11 21.69
N VAL A 18 -3.29 -14.77 21.67
CA VAL A 18 -2.57 -13.94 22.65
C VAL A 18 -3.15 -14.13 24.05
N TYR A 19 -4.48 -14.24 24.16
CA TYR A 19 -5.15 -14.47 25.44
C TYR A 19 -4.75 -15.82 26.06
N LEU A 20 -4.73 -16.90 25.27
CA LEU A 20 -4.26 -18.21 25.75
C LEU A 20 -2.80 -18.17 26.20
N ARG A 21 -1.93 -17.44 25.49
CA ARG A 21 -0.52 -17.26 25.88
C ARG A 21 -0.38 -16.47 27.19
N GLY A 22 -1.23 -15.47 27.42
CA GLY A 22 -1.29 -14.75 28.69
C GLY A 22 -1.68 -15.66 29.86
N ILE A 23 -2.62 -16.59 29.64
CA ILE A 23 -2.97 -17.60 30.65
C ILE A 23 -1.79 -18.54 30.93
N LEU A 24 -1.06 -18.96 29.90
CA LEU A 24 0.16 -19.77 30.08
C LEU A 24 1.19 -19.03 30.95
N LEU A 25 1.41 -17.73 30.70
CA LEU A 25 2.33 -16.91 31.48
C LEU A 25 1.88 -16.81 32.95
N HIS A 26 0.58 -16.63 33.19
CA HIS A 26 0.03 -16.60 34.54
C HIS A 26 0.30 -17.89 35.31
N TYR A 27 0.06 -19.06 34.70
CA TYR A 27 0.34 -20.35 35.34
C TYR A 27 1.84 -20.65 35.49
N PHE A 28 2.68 -20.13 34.58
CA PHE A 28 4.13 -20.18 34.72
C PHE A 28 4.62 -19.39 35.94
N ILE A 29 4.07 -18.20 36.19
CA ILE A 29 4.37 -17.39 37.38
C ILE A 29 3.94 -18.13 38.66
N GLN A 30 2.80 -18.84 38.61
CA GLN A 30 2.35 -19.73 39.70
C GLN A 30 3.20 -21.00 39.88
N LYS A 31 4.30 -21.16 39.15
CA LYS A 31 5.21 -22.32 39.22
C LYS A 31 4.56 -23.66 38.86
N LYS A 32 3.47 -23.66 38.10
CA LYS A 32 2.90 -24.90 37.55
C LYS A 32 3.76 -25.44 36.42
N SER A 33 3.67 -26.74 36.16
CA SER A 33 4.30 -27.35 34.99
C SER A 33 3.48 -27.11 33.72
N ALA A 34 4.14 -27.23 32.56
CA ALA A 34 3.46 -27.14 31.26
C ALA A 34 2.37 -28.20 31.12
N ALA A 35 2.62 -29.43 31.60
CA ALA A 35 1.68 -30.54 31.51
C ALA A 35 0.42 -30.31 32.38
N GLU A 36 0.57 -29.80 33.59
CA GLU A 36 -0.56 -29.43 34.46
C GLU A 36 -1.37 -28.28 33.84
N THR A 37 -0.67 -27.27 33.31
CA THR A 37 -1.30 -26.12 32.66
C THR A 37 -2.10 -26.55 31.44
N HIS A 38 -1.57 -27.44 30.61
CA HIS A 38 -2.28 -28.02 29.47
C HIS A 38 -3.53 -28.77 29.90
N ARG A 39 -3.48 -29.59 30.96
CA ARG A 39 -4.66 -30.29 31.50
C ARG A 39 -5.76 -29.32 31.94
N ILE A 40 -5.39 -28.24 32.64
CA ILE A 40 -6.33 -27.20 33.07
C ILE A 40 -6.94 -26.48 31.86
N LEU A 41 -6.12 -26.17 30.84
CA LEU A 41 -6.59 -25.53 29.62
C LEU A 41 -7.57 -26.39 28.85
N VAL A 42 -7.29 -27.68 28.67
CA VAL A 42 -8.21 -28.62 28.01
C VAL A 42 -9.51 -28.77 28.79
N GLN A 43 -9.44 -28.83 30.13
CA GLN A 43 -10.63 -28.88 30.97
C GLN A 43 -11.50 -27.62 30.86
N THR A 44 -10.88 -26.46 30.65
CA THR A 44 -11.57 -25.15 30.63
C THR A 44 -12.08 -24.78 29.24
N TYR A 45 -11.27 -25.02 28.20
CA TYR A 45 -11.53 -24.55 26.83
C TYR A 45 -11.83 -25.67 25.83
N GLY A 46 -11.70 -26.94 26.22
CA GLY A 46 -11.95 -28.09 25.35
C GLY A 46 -11.13 -28.04 24.06
N ASP A 47 -11.82 -28.12 22.92
CA ASP A 47 -11.22 -28.09 21.59
C ASP A 47 -10.54 -26.77 21.23
N ASN A 48 -10.86 -25.68 21.95
CA ASN A 48 -10.24 -24.37 21.75
C ASN A 48 -8.93 -24.19 22.53
N ALA A 49 -8.46 -25.23 23.23
CA ALA A 49 -7.21 -25.20 23.98
C ALA A 49 -5.98 -25.24 23.06
N LEU A 50 -4.85 -24.70 23.55
CA LEU A 50 -3.57 -24.88 22.89
C LEU A 50 -3.11 -26.33 22.96
N SER A 51 -2.47 -26.82 21.90
CA SER A 51 -1.84 -28.15 21.91
C SER A 51 -0.73 -28.25 22.95
N ASP A 52 -0.47 -29.46 23.45
CA ASP A 52 0.59 -29.76 24.42
C ASP A 52 1.98 -29.28 23.93
N THR A 53 2.27 -29.45 22.63
CA THR A 53 3.52 -28.97 22.02
C THR A 53 3.65 -27.47 22.09
N THR A 54 2.59 -26.73 21.77
CA THR A 54 2.56 -25.27 21.85
C THR A 54 2.72 -24.81 23.30
N CYS A 55 2.05 -25.47 24.24
CA CYS A 55 2.19 -25.18 25.67
C CYS A 55 3.65 -25.34 26.14
N ARG A 56 4.31 -26.46 25.79
CA ARG A 56 5.72 -26.70 26.14
C ARG A 56 6.67 -25.67 25.52
N ASP A 57 6.42 -25.29 24.27
CA ASP A 57 7.23 -24.30 23.56
C ASP A 57 7.16 -22.93 24.23
N TRP A 58 5.97 -22.49 24.62
CA TRP A 58 5.79 -21.25 25.38
C TRP A 58 6.46 -21.30 26.75
N PHE A 59 6.32 -22.40 27.48
CA PHE A 59 7.03 -22.59 28.75
C PHE A 59 8.55 -22.54 28.60
N ARG A 60 9.08 -23.06 27.49
CA ARG A 60 10.51 -22.96 27.16
C ARG A 60 10.92 -21.51 26.87
N ARG A 61 10.09 -20.72 26.19
CA ARG A 61 10.33 -19.28 25.99
C ARG A 61 10.34 -18.50 27.31
N PHE A 62 9.35 -18.75 28.17
CA PHE A 62 9.27 -18.10 29.49
C PHE A 62 10.47 -18.42 30.38
N LYS A 63 11.02 -19.65 30.30
CA LYS A 63 12.27 -20.01 30.98
C LYS A 63 13.49 -19.23 30.47
N ASN A 64 13.48 -18.80 29.21
CA ASN A 64 14.50 -17.96 28.61
C ASN A 64 14.27 -16.46 28.86
N ASN A 65 13.35 -16.10 29.77
CA ASN A 65 12.93 -14.73 30.07
C ASN A 65 12.31 -13.98 28.89
N ASP A 66 11.77 -14.69 27.90
CA ASP A 66 11.00 -14.09 26.79
C ASP A 66 9.50 -14.11 27.14
N PHE A 67 8.97 -12.96 27.57
CA PHE A 67 7.57 -12.78 27.99
C PHE A 67 6.70 -12.11 26.93
N GLU A 68 7.21 -11.92 25.71
CA GLU A 68 6.46 -11.33 24.62
C GLU A 68 5.39 -12.30 24.12
N LEU A 69 4.11 -11.93 24.28
CA LEU A 69 2.97 -12.79 23.94
C LEU A 69 2.59 -12.72 22.46
N GLU A 70 3.06 -11.69 21.76
CA GLU A 70 2.81 -11.50 20.34
C GLU A 70 3.76 -12.33 19.48
N ASP A 71 3.34 -12.61 18.25
CA ASP A 71 4.26 -13.22 17.29
C ASP A 71 5.25 -12.14 16.85
N LYS A 72 6.55 -12.41 17.05
CA LYS A 72 7.60 -11.58 16.46
C LYS A 72 7.40 -11.49 14.96
N GLU A 73 7.76 -10.35 14.39
CA GLU A 73 7.71 -10.14 12.95
C GLU A 73 8.46 -11.29 12.27
N ARG A 74 7.73 -12.04 11.45
CA ARG A 74 8.34 -13.18 10.74
C ARG A 74 9.30 -12.59 9.73
N SER A 75 10.53 -13.08 9.72
CA SER A 75 11.42 -12.86 8.59
C SER A 75 10.72 -13.41 7.35
N GLY A 76 10.22 -12.49 6.51
CA GLY A 76 9.64 -12.84 5.24
C GLY A 76 10.67 -13.49 4.32
N ALA A 77 10.21 -13.96 3.16
CA ALA A 77 11.14 -14.40 2.12
C ALA A 77 12.16 -13.28 1.82
N PRO A 78 13.45 -13.61 1.65
CA PRO A 78 14.47 -12.61 1.35
C PRO A 78 14.09 -11.82 0.10
N LYS A 79 14.30 -10.50 0.13
CA LYS A 79 14.07 -9.64 -1.04
C LYS A 79 15.02 -10.09 -2.16
N LYS A 80 14.51 -10.29 -3.37
CA LYS A 80 15.30 -10.71 -4.54
C LYS A 80 16.25 -9.61 -5.05
N PHE A 81 15.92 -8.35 -4.83
CA PHE A 81 16.71 -7.18 -5.18
C PHE A 81 16.46 -6.06 -4.16
N GLN A 82 17.36 -5.07 -4.09
CA GLN A 82 17.26 -3.96 -3.15
C GLN A 82 16.39 -2.84 -3.73
N ASP A 83 15.63 -2.15 -2.87
CA ASP A 83 14.77 -1.05 -3.32
C ASP A 83 15.59 0.09 -3.98
N LYS A 84 16.84 0.28 -3.56
CA LYS A 84 17.80 1.24 -4.14
C LYS A 84 18.17 0.97 -5.60
N GLU A 85 18.26 -0.31 -5.98
CA GLU A 85 18.61 -0.69 -7.37
C GLU A 85 17.46 -0.32 -8.31
N LEU A 86 16.21 -0.45 -7.84
CA LEU A 86 15.03 -0.05 -8.59
C LEU A 86 14.91 1.48 -8.68
N GLU A 87 15.24 2.20 -7.61
CA GLU A 87 15.27 3.68 -7.62
C GLU A 87 16.30 4.21 -8.63
N GLN A 88 17.50 3.64 -8.68
CA GLN A 88 18.54 4.04 -9.65
C GLN A 88 18.09 3.87 -11.11
N LEU A 89 17.42 2.76 -11.44
CA LEU A 89 16.90 2.53 -12.78
C LEU A 89 15.82 3.56 -13.17
N LEU A 90 14.99 3.98 -12.22
CA LEU A 90 13.97 5.00 -12.45
C LEU A 90 14.53 6.43 -12.54
N ASP A 91 15.63 6.71 -11.83
CA ASP A 91 16.35 7.98 -11.92
C ASP A 91 17.05 8.14 -13.29
N GLU A 92 17.52 7.03 -13.87
CA GLU A 92 18.12 7.01 -15.21
C GLU A 92 17.08 7.22 -16.32
N ASP A 93 15.95 6.51 -16.25
CA ASP A 93 14.84 6.68 -17.19
C ASP A 93 13.48 6.43 -16.50
N PRO A 94 12.72 7.51 -16.22
CA PRO A 94 11.43 7.40 -15.53
C PRO A 94 10.31 6.82 -16.43
N SER A 95 10.57 6.61 -17.72
CA SER A 95 9.59 6.13 -18.70
C SER A 95 9.63 4.62 -18.96
N GLN A 96 10.53 3.89 -18.30
CA GLN A 96 10.70 2.44 -18.48
C GLN A 96 9.44 1.64 -18.18
N THR A 97 9.25 0.56 -18.94
CA THR A 97 8.13 -0.37 -18.74
C THR A 97 8.45 -1.41 -17.65
N LEU A 98 7.41 -1.95 -17.02
CA LEU A 98 7.55 -3.02 -16.01
C LEU A 98 8.25 -4.27 -16.57
N SER A 99 8.07 -4.56 -17.87
CA SER A 99 8.71 -5.69 -18.55
C SER A 99 10.21 -5.49 -18.70
N GLU A 100 10.66 -4.29 -19.03
CA GLU A 100 12.08 -3.94 -19.14
C GLU A 100 12.77 -4.01 -17.78
N LEU A 101 12.15 -3.41 -16.76
CA LEU A 101 12.62 -3.50 -15.37
C LEU A 101 12.71 -4.95 -14.89
N GLY A 102 11.72 -5.77 -15.23
CA GLY A 102 11.72 -7.20 -14.92
C GLY A 102 12.88 -7.96 -15.57
N LYS A 103 13.20 -7.66 -16.83
CA LYS A 103 14.34 -8.26 -17.54
C LYS A 103 15.68 -7.86 -16.94
N ILE A 104 15.86 -6.57 -16.62
CA ILE A 104 17.10 -6.04 -16.04
C ILE A 104 17.34 -6.66 -14.65
N LEU A 105 16.30 -6.67 -13.81
CA LEU A 105 16.36 -7.17 -12.44
C LEU A 105 16.17 -8.70 -12.32
N GLN A 106 16.01 -9.41 -13.45
CA GLN A 106 15.73 -10.86 -13.52
C GLN A 106 14.57 -11.32 -12.61
N VAL A 107 13.52 -10.50 -12.53
CA VAL A 107 12.33 -10.75 -11.72
C VAL A 107 11.06 -10.66 -12.55
N ASP A 108 10.04 -11.35 -12.08
CA ASP A 108 8.72 -11.27 -12.69
C ASP A 108 8.13 -9.85 -12.55
N GLU A 109 7.38 -9.44 -13.57
CA GLU A 109 6.72 -8.14 -13.68
C GLU A 109 5.83 -7.86 -12.45
N SER A 110 5.14 -8.90 -11.96
CA SER A 110 4.28 -8.81 -10.78
C SER A 110 5.05 -8.42 -9.51
N THR A 111 6.32 -8.81 -9.42
CA THR A 111 7.20 -8.47 -8.28
C THR A 111 7.62 -7.01 -8.35
N VAL A 112 7.98 -6.53 -9.55
CA VAL A 112 8.32 -5.11 -9.79
C VAL A 112 7.12 -4.22 -9.49
N SER A 113 5.93 -4.58 -10.00
CA SER A 113 4.70 -3.81 -9.75
C SER A 113 4.36 -3.69 -8.26
N LYS A 114 4.45 -4.79 -7.50
CA LYS A 114 4.22 -4.77 -6.04
C LYS A 114 5.23 -3.88 -5.32
N ARG A 115 6.49 -3.88 -5.76
CA ARG A 115 7.56 -3.08 -5.18
C ARG A 115 7.36 -1.59 -5.44
N LEU A 116 7.04 -1.20 -6.67
CA LEU A 116 6.72 0.18 -7.02
C LEU A 116 5.55 0.73 -6.20
N LYS A 117 4.51 -0.08 -6.00
CA LYS A 117 3.40 0.27 -5.10
C LYS A 117 3.84 0.42 -3.64
N GLY A 118 4.73 -0.45 -3.17
CA GLY A 118 5.32 -0.36 -1.82
C GLY A 118 6.15 0.91 -1.62
N LEU A 119 6.79 1.42 -2.67
CA LEU A 119 7.52 2.69 -2.68
C LEU A 119 6.60 3.93 -2.84
N GLY A 120 5.29 3.73 -3.05
CA GLY A 120 4.35 4.82 -3.28
C GLY A 120 4.43 5.45 -4.68
N MET A 121 5.10 4.78 -5.63
CA MET A 121 5.22 5.25 -7.00
C MET A 121 3.91 5.03 -7.77
N ILE A 122 3.53 6.03 -8.56
CA ILE A 122 2.31 6.01 -9.38
C ILE A 122 2.69 6.34 -10.82
N GLN A 123 2.23 5.52 -11.76
CA GLN A 123 2.39 5.82 -13.18
C GLN A 123 1.49 7.01 -13.55
N LYS A 124 2.11 8.08 -14.06
CA LYS A 124 1.42 9.23 -14.63
C LYS A 124 1.75 9.31 -16.11
N GLN A 125 0.74 9.66 -16.91
CA GLN A 125 1.00 9.95 -18.32
C GLN A 125 1.77 11.27 -18.44
N GLY A 126 2.67 11.33 -19.42
CA GLY A 126 3.38 12.56 -19.76
C GLY A 126 2.40 13.67 -20.15
N HIS A 127 2.73 14.90 -19.79
CA HIS A 127 1.95 16.05 -20.23
C HIS A 127 2.27 16.35 -21.69
N TRP A 128 1.24 16.53 -22.53
CA TRP A 128 1.43 16.98 -23.90
C TRP A 128 1.91 18.43 -23.90
N VAL A 129 3.11 18.67 -24.42
CA VAL A 129 3.66 20.03 -24.61
C VAL A 129 3.66 20.33 -26.12
N PRO A 130 2.80 21.24 -26.61
CA PRO A 130 2.63 21.48 -28.05
C PRO A 130 3.84 22.07 -28.78
N TYR A 131 4.85 22.62 -28.09
CA TYR A 131 6.04 23.17 -28.74
C TYR A 131 7.24 23.39 -27.80
N GLU A 132 8.45 23.39 -28.36
CA GLU A 132 9.71 23.68 -27.65
C GLU A 132 9.90 25.21 -27.50
N LEU A 133 9.58 25.73 -26.31
CA LEU A 133 9.38 27.16 -26.01
C LEU A 133 10.65 28.04 -25.94
N GLU A 134 11.82 27.54 -26.35
CA GLU A 134 13.10 28.18 -26.05
C GLU A 134 13.29 29.57 -26.68
N LEU A 135 12.83 29.76 -27.92
CA LEU A 135 13.09 30.98 -28.71
C LEU A 135 12.33 32.21 -28.19
N LEU A 136 11.11 32.02 -27.67
CA LEU A 136 10.27 33.11 -27.17
C LEU A 136 10.77 33.64 -25.82
N LEU A 137 11.28 32.75 -24.96
CA LEU A 137 11.85 33.13 -23.66
C LEU A 137 13.10 34.02 -23.84
N GLN A 138 13.98 33.65 -24.78
CA GLN A 138 15.20 34.42 -25.05
C GLN A 138 14.91 35.82 -25.62
N ARG A 139 13.81 35.98 -26.37
CA ARG A 139 13.38 37.26 -26.93
C ARG A 139 12.81 38.18 -25.85
N GLN A 140 12.01 37.63 -24.93
CA GLN A 140 11.43 38.37 -23.81
C GLN A 140 12.49 38.91 -22.85
N LYS A 141 13.52 38.11 -22.54
CA LYS A 141 14.64 38.54 -21.67
C LYS A 141 15.45 39.70 -22.25
N ARG A 142 15.54 39.81 -23.59
CA ARG A 142 16.31 40.87 -24.26
C ARG A 142 15.56 42.20 -24.29
N LYS A 143 14.28 42.20 -24.63
CA LYS A 143 13.39 43.36 -24.54
C LYS A 143 11.98 42.88 -24.24
N GLY A 144 11.43 43.32 -23.11
CA GLY A 144 10.06 43.00 -22.71
C GLY A 144 9.07 43.49 -23.77
N PHE A 145 8.47 42.58 -24.53
CA PHE A 145 7.63 42.92 -25.68
C PHE A 145 6.15 42.56 -25.49
N LEU A 146 5.81 41.89 -24.36
CA LEU A 146 4.44 41.46 -24.06
C LEU A 146 3.42 42.61 -24.06
N HIS A 147 3.82 43.82 -23.62
CA HIS A 147 2.94 45.01 -23.60
C HIS A 147 2.49 45.47 -25.00
N ARG A 148 3.08 44.94 -26.08
CA ARG A 148 2.74 45.26 -27.47
C ARG A 148 1.98 44.15 -28.16
N ILE A 149 1.76 43.00 -27.50
CA ILE A 149 1.07 41.87 -28.08
C ILE A 149 -0.42 42.02 -27.81
N VAL A 150 -1.21 42.02 -28.87
CA VAL A 150 -2.65 41.78 -28.80
C VAL A 150 -2.85 40.33 -29.23
N THR A 151 -3.43 39.51 -28.35
CA THR A 151 -3.70 38.10 -28.60
C THR A 151 -5.13 37.92 -29.07
N GLY A 152 -5.34 37.20 -30.17
CA GLY A 152 -6.63 36.63 -30.55
C GLY A 152 -6.44 35.14 -30.79
N ASP A 153 -7.35 34.31 -30.28
CA ASP A 153 -7.35 32.87 -30.52
C ASP A 153 -8.75 32.45 -31.03
N GLU A 154 -8.77 31.54 -32.00
CA GLU A 154 -9.99 30.98 -32.57
C GLU A 154 -10.14 29.56 -32.04
N LYS A 155 -11.13 29.37 -31.16
CA LYS A 155 -11.44 28.05 -30.60
C LYS A 155 -12.57 27.41 -31.39
N TRP A 156 -12.31 26.24 -31.96
CA TRP A 156 -13.35 25.42 -32.57
C TRP A 156 -14.37 24.98 -31.50
N ILE A 157 -15.63 25.37 -31.67
CA ILE A 157 -16.75 24.89 -30.85
C ILE A 157 -17.47 23.82 -31.66
N HIS A 158 -17.32 22.56 -31.24
CA HIS A 158 -18.00 21.44 -31.86
C HIS A 158 -19.42 21.33 -31.27
N TYR A 159 -20.45 21.46 -32.11
CA TYR A 159 -21.82 21.11 -31.69
C TYR A 159 -21.99 19.59 -31.77
N PRO A 160 -22.53 18.92 -30.74
CA PRO A 160 -22.96 17.53 -30.86
C PRO A 160 -24.23 17.48 -31.72
N TRP A 161 -24.14 16.87 -32.90
CA TRP A 161 -25.19 16.89 -33.93
C TRP A 161 -26.05 15.60 -33.90
N LEU A 162 -27.37 15.75 -33.78
CA LEU A 162 -28.38 14.86 -34.38
C LEU A 162 -28.83 15.52 -35.70
N GLU A 163 -28.32 15.01 -36.83
CA GLU A 163 -28.75 15.25 -38.24
C GLU A 163 -28.40 16.54 -39.01
N ALA A 164 -27.13 16.75 -39.41
CA ALA A 164 -26.66 17.42 -40.66
C ALA A 164 -25.38 18.28 -40.48
N SER A 165 -24.26 17.80 -41.01
CA SER A 165 -22.98 18.54 -41.00
C SER A 165 -23.02 19.82 -41.84
N SER A 166 -22.87 20.97 -41.19
CA SER A 166 -22.40 22.20 -41.84
C SER A 166 -21.42 22.92 -40.90
N LEU A 167 -20.17 23.08 -41.34
CA LEU A 167 -19.12 23.81 -40.61
C LEU A 167 -19.22 25.30 -40.96
N TYR A 168 -19.27 26.17 -39.95
CA TYR A 168 -19.15 27.62 -40.12
C TYR A 168 -18.09 28.17 -39.16
N LEU A 169 -17.24 29.07 -39.67
CA LEU A 169 -16.31 29.89 -38.87
C LEU A 169 -17.10 31.03 -38.23
N VAL A 170 -17.14 31.09 -36.90
CA VAL A 170 -17.66 32.25 -36.16
C VAL A 170 -16.48 33.08 -35.68
N GLY A 171 -16.17 34.14 -36.42
CA GLY A 171 -15.18 35.14 -35.99
C GLY A 171 -15.79 36.08 -34.96
N SER A 172 -15.24 36.12 -33.74
CA SER A 172 -15.62 37.10 -32.73
C SER A 172 -14.69 38.30 -32.81
N ALA A 173 -15.13 39.38 -33.44
CA ALA A 173 -14.42 40.65 -33.44
C ALA A 173 -14.61 41.35 -32.09
N GLY A 174 -13.77 41.00 -31.12
CA GLY A 174 -13.64 41.73 -29.86
C GLY A 174 -12.85 43.03 -30.06
N CYS A 175 -13.44 44.04 -30.70
CA CYS A 175 -12.94 45.41 -30.62
C CYS A 175 -13.27 45.99 -29.24
N ASN A 176 -12.31 45.99 -28.32
CA ASN A 176 -12.32 46.92 -27.19
C ASN A 176 -11.35 48.05 -27.52
N LEU A 177 -11.89 49.10 -28.15
CA LEU A 177 -11.34 50.46 -28.07
C LEU A 177 -11.99 51.13 -26.85
N LEU A 178 -11.20 51.41 -25.84
CA LEU A 178 -11.23 52.63 -25.02
C LEU A 178 -9.84 52.81 -24.39
#